data_AF-A0A974UUB2-F1
#
_entry.id   AF-A0A974UUB2-F1
#
_cell.length_a   1.000
_cell.length_b   1.000
_cell.length_c   1.000
_cell.angle_alpha   90.00
_cell.angle_beta   90.00
_cell.angle_gamma   90.00
#
_symmetry.space_group_name_H-M   'P 1'
#
loop_
_entity.id
_entity.type
_entity.pdbx_description
1 polymer ?
#
loop_
_entity_poly.entity_id
_entity_poly.type
_entity_poly.pdbx_seq_one_letter_code
_entity_poly.pdbx_strand_id
1 'polypeptide(L)'
;MVVVEHDLDVIRTADWVIEMGPGAGWLGSTILAEGTPAALEKNKKSIIGPYLAGRATVERPRRPSTNGRAAITVSSLYNLRDATAAFTVGRLTAFADPSGAGKIALVLESLPAARAQLAGEPLPDHVAKLALGSVRQVVEIDATRRGGQGRRAGLRGRSRATGRGSPERRCIAAACCRSAQAVVSCWSESINALACRRRGGSRVCRRSR
;
A
#
# COMPACT_ATOMS: atom_id res chain seq x y z
N MET A 1 11.04 19.71 18.88
CA MET A 1 11.21 18.80 17.73
C MET A 1 10.17 19.18 16.70
N VAL A 2 10.52 19.20 15.42
CA VAL A 2 9.56 19.42 14.34
C VAL A 2 9.49 18.13 13.53
N VAL A 3 8.30 17.55 13.41
CA VAL A 3 8.06 16.31 12.68
C VAL A 3 6.93 16.55 11.70
N VAL A 4 7.04 15.97 10.52
CA VAL A 4 5.95 15.98 9.55
C VAL A 4 5.28 14.61 9.61
N GLU A 5 4.00 14.56 10.02
CA GLU A 5 3.28 13.31 10.25
C GLU A 5 1.89 13.28 9.62
N HIS A 6 1.33 12.08 9.57
CA HIS A 6 0.02 11.73 9.06
C HIS A 6 -0.66 10.65 9.92
N ASP A 7 0.07 9.97 10.82
CA ASP A 7 -0.52 9.08 11.80
C ASP A 7 -1.27 9.90 12.87
N LEU A 8 -2.59 9.67 12.97
CA LEU A 8 -3.45 10.39 13.90
C LEU A 8 -3.10 10.13 15.37
N ASP A 9 -2.58 8.95 15.71
CA ASP A 9 -2.20 8.62 17.08
C ASP A 9 -0.94 9.39 17.48
N VAL A 10 0.00 9.56 16.55
CA VAL A 10 1.18 10.41 16.79
C VAL A 10 0.74 11.87 16.92
N ILE A 11 -0.08 12.37 15.99
CA ILE A 11 -0.56 13.76 15.99
C ILE A 11 -1.30 14.11 17.29
N ARG A 12 -2.09 13.17 17.84
CA ARG A 12 -2.80 13.36 19.13
C ARG A 12 -1.88 13.61 20.31
N THR A 13 -0.63 13.15 20.25
CA THR A 13 0.36 13.32 21.33
C THR A 13 1.18 14.60 21.19
N ALA A 14 1.04 15.36 20.11
CA ALA A 14 1.82 16.56 19.86
C ALA A 14 1.40 17.72 20.77
N ASP A 15 2.37 18.51 21.22
CA ASP A 15 2.13 19.76 21.95
C ASP A 15 1.44 20.81 21.06
N TRP A 16 1.81 20.84 19.78
CA TRP A 16 1.31 21.79 18.79
C TRP A 16 1.29 21.15 17.39
N VAL A 17 0.23 21.44 16.63
CA VAL A 17 0.03 20.96 15.27
C VAL A 17 -0.11 22.17 14.34
N ILE A 18 0.56 22.13 13.20
CA ILE A 18 0.39 23.08 12.10
C ILE A 18 -0.13 22.29 10.91
N GLU A 19 -1.36 22.58 10.49
CA GLU A 19 -2.01 21.95 9.35
C GLU A 19 -1.82 22.81 8.09
N MET A 20 -1.16 22.24 7.10
CA MET A 20 -0.81 22.92 5.85
C MET A 20 -1.81 22.62 4.74
N GLY A 21 -2.40 23.68 4.18
CA GLY A 21 -3.08 23.80 2.88
C GLY A 21 -4.21 22.82 2.58
N PRO A 22 -5.22 23.20 1.77
CA PRO A 22 -6.25 22.24 1.36
C PRO A 22 -5.76 21.18 0.37
N GLY A 23 -4.53 21.28 -0.14
CA GLY A 23 -3.99 20.33 -1.11
C GLY A 23 -2.49 20.45 -1.33
N ALA A 24 -1.99 19.75 -2.35
CA ALA A 24 -0.57 19.74 -2.70
C ALA A 24 -0.18 20.88 -3.66
N GLY A 25 1.12 21.19 -3.73
CA GLY A 25 1.65 22.20 -4.65
C GLY A 25 1.33 23.63 -4.19
N TRP A 26 0.86 24.48 -5.11
CA TRP A 26 0.49 25.86 -4.80
C TRP A 26 -0.69 25.97 -3.82
N LEU A 27 -1.48 24.90 -3.68
CA LEU A 27 -2.54 24.79 -2.68
C LEU A 27 -2.02 24.42 -1.28
N GLY A 28 -0.72 24.12 -1.13
CA GLY A 28 -0.10 23.73 0.13
C GLY A 28 0.54 24.87 0.92
N SER A 29 0.61 26.08 0.35
CA SER A 29 1.39 27.21 0.87
C SER A 29 0.68 28.04 1.94
N THR A 30 -0.45 27.57 2.47
CA THR A 30 -1.25 28.27 3.47
C THR A 30 -1.42 27.44 4.73
N ILE A 31 -1.47 28.08 5.91
CA ILE A 31 -1.82 27.41 7.15
C ILE A 31 -3.36 27.38 7.24
N LEU A 32 -3.93 26.18 7.32
CA LEU A 32 -5.38 25.98 7.48
C LEU A 32 -5.81 26.15 8.93
N ALA A 33 -5.04 25.54 9.83
CA ALA A 33 -5.28 25.52 11.25
C ALA A 33 -3.95 25.32 11.99
N GLU A 34 -3.84 25.91 13.16
CA GLU A 34 -2.74 25.66 14.09
C GLU A 34 -3.26 25.67 15.53
N GLY A 35 -2.63 24.91 16.40
CA GLY A 35 -3.04 24.77 17.79
C GLY A 35 -2.74 23.42 18.39
N THR A 36 -3.29 23.17 19.58
CA THR A 36 -3.26 21.84 20.19
C THR A 36 -4.16 20.85 19.41
N PRO A 37 -3.92 19.54 19.48
CA PRO A 37 -4.79 18.55 18.83
C PRO A 37 -6.28 18.73 19.17
N ALA A 38 -6.59 19.00 20.45
CA ALA A 38 -7.96 19.27 20.91
C ALA A 38 -8.57 20.56 20.33
N ALA A 39 -7.74 21.57 20.01
CA ALA A 39 -8.21 22.77 19.32
C ALA A 39 -8.52 22.48 17.85
N LEU A 40 -7.69 21.69 17.17
CA LEU A 40 -7.91 21.28 15.78
C LEU A 40 -9.18 20.45 15.62
N GLU A 41 -9.50 19.56 16.56
CA GLU A 41 -10.76 18.81 16.58
C GLU A 41 -11.99 19.73 16.50
N LYS A 42 -11.95 20.90 17.15
CA LYS A 42 -13.06 21.86 17.18
C LYS A 42 -13.01 22.85 16.01
N ASN A 43 -11.90 22.92 15.30
CA ASN A 43 -11.69 23.89 14.24
C ASN A 43 -12.37 23.47 12.93
N LYS A 44 -13.36 24.25 12.49
CA LYS A 44 -14.11 23.99 11.24
C LYS A 44 -13.27 24.17 9.96
N LYS A 45 -12.13 24.86 10.04
CA LYS A 45 -11.19 25.01 8.91
C LYS A 45 -10.22 23.84 8.78
N SER A 46 -10.10 23.01 9.82
CA SER A 46 -9.21 21.85 9.82
C SER A 46 -9.81 20.71 9.01
N ILE A 47 -9.03 20.18 8.06
CA ILE A 47 -9.38 18.99 7.29
C ILE A 47 -9.13 17.74 8.12
N ILE A 48 -8.08 17.73 8.94
CA ILE A 48 -7.76 16.60 9.83
C ILE A 48 -8.60 16.56 11.11
N GLY A 49 -9.17 17.69 11.54
CA GLY A 49 -9.97 17.81 12.77
C GLY A 49 -11.12 16.80 12.90
N PRO A 50 -11.92 16.55 11.84
CA PRO A 50 -12.92 15.48 11.84
C PRO A 50 -12.34 14.07 12.04
N TYR A 51 -11.13 13.80 11.56
CA TYR A 51 -10.45 12.50 11.73
C TYR A 51 -9.86 12.35 13.13
N LEU A 52 -9.26 13.40 13.68
CA LEU A 52 -8.77 13.44 15.06
C LEU A 52 -9.91 13.16 16.05
N ALA A 53 -11.07 13.80 15.83
CA ALA A 53 -12.27 13.63 16.62
C ALA A 53 -13.03 12.32 16.36
N GLY A 54 -12.58 11.46 15.44
CA GLY A 54 -13.26 10.21 15.08
C GLY A 54 -14.62 10.38 14.40
N ARG A 55 -14.95 11.57 13.89
CA ARG A 55 -16.22 11.88 13.20
C ARG A 55 -16.17 11.56 11.71
N ALA A 56 -14.98 11.59 11.09
CA ALA A 56 -14.80 11.24 9.69
C ALA A 56 -14.56 9.73 9.53
N THR A 57 -15.14 9.15 8.49
CA THR A 57 -14.97 7.74 8.13
C THR A 57 -14.42 7.61 6.72
N VAL A 58 -13.47 6.69 6.53
CA VAL A 58 -13.01 6.32 5.18
C VAL A 58 -13.99 5.32 4.57
N GLU A 59 -14.60 5.68 3.44
CA GLU A 59 -15.49 4.78 2.71
C GLU A 59 -14.76 3.49 2.29
N ARG A 60 -15.44 2.36 2.47
CA ARG A 60 -14.92 1.03 2.10
C ARG A 60 -15.87 0.37 1.10
N PRO A 61 -15.82 0.75 -0.19
CA PRO A 61 -16.71 0.19 -1.18
C PRO A 61 -16.50 -1.32 -1.31
N ARG A 62 -17.58 -2.10 -1.20
CA ARG A 62 -17.55 -3.54 -1.45
C ARG A 62 -17.65 -3.79 -2.95
N ARG A 63 -16.66 -4.49 -3.52
CA ARG A 63 -16.74 -5.01 -4.89
C ARG A 63 -17.12 -6.49 -4.88
N PRO A 64 -18.03 -6.93 -5.78
CA PRO A 64 -18.31 -8.34 -6.00
C PRO A 64 -17.02 -9.10 -6.32
N SER A 65 -16.91 -10.34 -5.85
CA SER A 65 -15.77 -11.21 -6.21
C SER A 65 -15.94 -11.78 -7.60
N THR A 66 -14.84 -11.90 -8.34
CA THR A 66 -14.76 -12.81 -9.48
C THR A 66 -14.21 -14.16 -9.02
N ASN A 67 -14.41 -15.21 -9.83
CA ASN A 67 -13.95 -16.57 -9.50
C ASN A 67 -12.46 -16.82 -9.80
N GLY A 68 -11.72 -15.82 -10.30
CA GLY A 68 -10.32 -15.97 -10.64
C GLY A 68 -9.46 -16.20 -9.39
N ARG A 69 -8.55 -17.17 -9.44
CA ARG A 69 -7.57 -17.44 -8.38
C ARG A 69 -6.16 -17.42 -8.96
N ALA A 70 -5.23 -16.93 -8.17
CA ALA A 70 -3.81 -17.04 -8.43
C ALA A 70 -3.10 -17.42 -7.13
N ALA A 71 -1.96 -18.09 -7.26
CA ALA A 71 -1.21 -18.60 -6.13
C ALA A 71 0.28 -18.67 -6.43
N ILE A 72 1.09 -18.40 -5.41
CA ILE A 72 2.55 -18.53 -5.43
C ILE A 72 2.97 -19.40 -4.26
N THR A 73 3.92 -20.31 -4.50
CA THR A 73 4.60 -21.09 -3.47
C THR A 73 6.08 -20.75 -3.51
N VAL A 74 6.58 -20.25 -2.39
CA VAL A 74 7.98 -19.91 -2.17
C VAL A 74 8.63 -21.06 -1.41
N SER A 75 9.65 -21.69 -2.00
CA SER A 75 10.39 -22.81 -1.36
C SER A 75 11.18 -22.30 -0.15
N SER A 76 12.12 -21.39 -0.38
CA SER A 76 12.92 -20.81 0.68
C SER A 76 13.43 -19.45 0.27
N LEU A 77 13.05 -18.41 1.02
CA LEU A 77 13.57 -17.05 0.84
C LEU A 77 13.51 -16.30 2.18
N TYR A 78 14.67 -15.86 2.68
CA TYR A 78 14.80 -15.29 4.02
C TYR A 78 14.15 -16.19 5.10
N ASN A 79 13.08 -15.70 5.72
CA ASN A 79 12.32 -16.40 6.76
C ASN A 79 11.10 -17.18 6.22
N LEU A 80 10.82 -17.11 4.90
CA LEU A 80 9.79 -17.93 4.26
C LEU A 80 10.33 -19.34 3.98
N ARG A 81 9.56 -20.35 4.37
CA ARG A 81 9.85 -21.78 4.18
C ARG A 81 8.57 -22.48 3.71
N ASP A 82 8.61 -23.05 2.52
CA ASP A 82 7.49 -23.74 1.84
C ASP A 82 6.16 -23.01 1.99
N ALA A 83 6.20 -21.70 1.77
CA ALA A 83 5.09 -20.80 2.03
C ALA A 83 4.24 -20.62 0.77
N THR A 84 2.97 -21.02 0.83
CA THR A 84 2.00 -20.79 -0.23
C THR A 84 1.08 -19.62 0.10
N ALA A 85 0.98 -18.65 -0.82
CA ALA A 85 0.01 -17.58 -0.78
C ALA A 85 -0.96 -17.70 -1.96
N ALA A 86 -2.26 -17.73 -1.66
CA ALA A 86 -3.32 -17.73 -2.67
C ALA A 86 -4.15 -16.45 -2.57
N PHE A 87 -4.51 -15.88 -3.71
CA PHE A 87 -5.25 -14.63 -3.82
C PHE A 87 -6.36 -14.72 -4.86
N THR A 88 -7.43 -13.94 -4.63
CA THR A 88 -8.56 -13.83 -5.56
C THR A 88 -8.29 -12.71 -6.55
N VAL A 89 -8.32 -13.03 -7.84
CA VAL A 89 -8.14 -12.04 -8.92
C VAL A 89 -9.33 -11.08 -8.91
N GLY A 90 -9.10 -9.82 -9.30
CA GLY A 90 -10.15 -8.79 -9.30
C GLY A 90 -10.52 -8.24 -7.92
N ARG A 91 -9.75 -8.57 -6.88
CA ARG A 91 -9.87 -7.96 -5.55
C ARG A 91 -8.61 -7.19 -5.17
N LEU A 92 -8.82 -6.10 -4.42
CA LEU A 92 -7.74 -5.47 -3.66
C LEU A 92 -7.35 -6.43 -2.52
N THR A 93 -6.12 -6.93 -2.56
CA THR A 93 -5.58 -7.84 -1.54
C THR A 93 -4.46 -7.12 -0.81
N ALA A 94 -4.64 -6.91 0.50
CA ALA A 94 -3.62 -6.31 1.35
C ALA A 94 -2.85 -7.39 2.11
N PHE A 95 -1.53 -7.25 2.18
CA PHE A 95 -0.66 -8.08 3.01
C PHE A 95 -0.31 -7.31 4.28
N ALA A 96 -0.81 -7.76 5.43
CA ALA A 96 -0.66 -7.07 6.71
C ALA A 96 -0.16 -8.06 7.76
N ASP A 97 0.99 -7.76 8.36
CA ASP A 97 1.68 -8.58 9.35
C ASP A 97 2.65 -7.69 10.16
N PRO A 98 3.27 -8.18 11.25
CA PRO A 98 4.41 -7.51 11.88
C PRO A 98 5.62 -7.35 10.95
N SER A 99 6.54 -6.45 11.30
CA SER A 99 7.85 -6.36 10.62
C SER A 99 8.60 -7.69 10.73
N GLY A 100 9.32 -8.08 9.68
CA GLY A 100 10.04 -9.36 9.63
C GLY A 100 9.21 -10.60 9.32
N ALA A 101 7.88 -10.50 9.17
CA ALA A 101 7.03 -11.66 8.87
C ALA A 101 7.22 -12.26 7.46
N GLY A 102 7.97 -11.59 6.56
CA GLY A 102 8.22 -12.06 5.19
C GLY A 102 7.35 -11.42 4.11
N LYS A 103 6.62 -10.33 4.41
CA LYS A 103 5.81 -9.59 3.42
C LYS A 103 6.63 -9.10 2.22
N ILE A 104 7.82 -8.55 2.49
CA ILE A 104 8.74 -8.07 1.46
C ILE A 104 9.22 -9.25 0.61
N ALA A 105 9.66 -10.33 1.25
CA ALA A 105 10.07 -11.57 0.58
C ALA A 105 8.96 -12.11 -0.34
N LEU A 106 7.71 -12.07 0.09
CA LEU A 106 6.59 -12.53 -0.72
C LEU A 106 6.23 -11.55 -1.86
N VAL A 107 6.02 -10.27 -1.54
CA VAL A 107 5.42 -9.29 -2.46
C VAL A 107 6.46 -8.65 -3.38
N LEU A 108 7.61 -8.25 -2.85
CA LEU A 108 8.64 -7.52 -3.61
C LEU A 108 9.65 -8.46 -4.25
N GLU A 109 9.95 -9.61 -3.65
CA GLU A 109 11.00 -10.51 -4.15
C GLU A 109 10.45 -11.74 -4.89
N SER A 110 9.29 -12.28 -4.48
CA SER A 110 8.74 -13.50 -5.08
C SER A 110 7.68 -13.21 -6.14
N LEU A 111 6.74 -12.29 -5.89
CA LEU A 111 5.64 -11.99 -6.80
C LEU A 111 6.08 -11.46 -8.18
N PRO A 112 7.22 -10.74 -8.35
CA PRO A 112 7.74 -10.40 -9.68
C PRO A 112 8.02 -11.60 -10.59
N ALA A 113 8.16 -12.82 -10.05
CA ALA A 113 8.26 -14.05 -10.84
C ALA A 113 7.06 -14.25 -11.80
N ALA A 114 5.91 -13.64 -11.50
CA ALA A 114 4.77 -13.63 -12.41
C ALA A 114 5.06 -12.91 -13.73
N ARG A 115 5.93 -11.89 -13.72
CA ARG A 115 6.39 -11.22 -14.94
C ARG A 115 7.28 -12.14 -15.76
N ALA A 116 8.25 -12.80 -15.11
CA ALA A 116 9.13 -13.76 -15.76
C ALA A 116 8.33 -14.88 -16.45
N GLN A 117 7.35 -15.46 -15.74
CA GLN A 117 6.48 -16.49 -16.30
C GLN A 117 5.66 -16.00 -17.51
N LEU A 118 5.14 -14.77 -17.45
CA LEU A 118 4.39 -14.17 -18.57
C LEU A 118 5.29 -13.82 -19.77
N ALA A 119 6.57 -13.57 -19.54
CA ALA A 119 7.58 -13.32 -20.56
C ALA A 119 8.20 -14.61 -21.15
N GLY A 120 7.90 -15.79 -20.56
CA GLY A 120 8.53 -17.06 -20.95
C GLY A 120 9.95 -17.23 -20.40
N GLU A 121 10.32 -16.44 -19.39
CA GLU A 121 11.61 -16.51 -18.71
C GLU A 121 11.59 -17.55 -17.58
N PRO A 122 12.75 -18.10 -17.19
CA PRO A 122 12.84 -19.03 -16.07
C PRO A 122 12.34 -18.38 -14.77
N LEU A 123 11.65 -19.16 -13.94
CA LEU A 123 11.26 -18.74 -12.60
C LEU A 123 12.52 -18.61 -11.71
N PRO A 124 12.54 -17.65 -10.76
CA PRO A 124 13.58 -17.60 -9.74
C PRO A 124 13.61 -18.88 -8.89
N ASP A 125 14.80 -19.30 -8.45
CA ASP A 125 15.02 -20.55 -7.71
C ASP A 125 14.18 -20.68 -6.43
N HIS A 126 13.84 -19.56 -5.79
CA HIS A 126 13.01 -19.54 -4.58
C HIS A 126 11.51 -19.72 -4.85
N VAL A 127 11.07 -19.75 -6.11
CA VAL A 127 9.66 -19.91 -6.48
C VAL A 127 9.41 -21.34 -6.94
N ALA A 128 8.87 -22.16 -6.03
CA ALA A 128 8.56 -23.56 -6.30
C ALA A 128 7.38 -23.76 -7.25
N LYS A 129 6.35 -22.90 -7.14
CA LYS A 129 5.14 -23.01 -7.97
C LYS A 129 4.49 -21.66 -8.15
N LEU A 130 4.04 -21.39 -9.37
CA LEU A 130 3.30 -20.18 -9.69
C LEU A 130 2.12 -20.49 -10.61
N ALA A 131 0.93 -20.09 -10.16
CA ALA A 131 -0.33 -20.22 -10.88
C ALA A 131 -0.97 -18.84 -11.03
N LEU A 132 -1.02 -18.33 -12.27
CA LEU A 132 -1.50 -16.97 -12.57
C LEU A 132 -3.01 -16.90 -12.87
N GLY A 133 -3.67 -18.03 -13.11
CA GLY A 133 -5.09 -18.06 -13.46
C GLY A 133 -5.38 -17.19 -14.69
N SER A 134 -6.22 -16.17 -14.53
CA SER A 134 -6.58 -15.23 -15.62
C SER A 134 -5.67 -14.01 -15.75
N VAL A 135 -4.60 -13.91 -14.94
CA VAL A 135 -3.69 -12.75 -14.94
C VAL A 135 -2.81 -12.78 -16.20
N ARG A 136 -2.85 -11.70 -16.99
CA ARG A 136 -2.08 -11.55 -18.23
C ARG A 136 -0.97 -10.51 -18.14
N GLN A 137 -0.96 -9.71 -17.09
CA GLN A 137 0.00 -8.63 -16.90
C GLN A 137 0.22 -8.40 -15.41
N VAL A 138 1.47 -8.14 -15.04
CA VAL A 138 1.85 -7.76 -13.68
C VAL A 138 2.62 -6.45 -13.71
N VAL A 139 2.09 -5.45 -13.02
CA VAL A 139 2.68 -4.12 -12.90
C VAL A 139 2.91 -3.81 -11.44
N GLU A 140 4.18 -3.69 -11.09
CA GLU A 140 4.65 -3.10 -9.86
C GLU A 140 4.62 -1.58 -10.00
N ILE A 141 4.04 -0.94 -9.00
CA ILE A 141 3.91 0.50 -8.92
C ILE A 141 4.60 0.91 -7.62
N ASP A 142 5.62 1.74 -7.74
CA ASP A 142 6.34 2.31 -6.62
C ASP A 142 6.43 3.84 -6.76
N ALA A 143 7.11 4.46 -5.79
CA ALA A 143 7.35 5.89 -5.79
C ALA A 143 8.62 6.30 -6.56
N THR A 144 9.21 5.40 -7.37
CA THR A 144 10.39 5.77 -8.16
C THR A 144 10.01 6.82 -9.19
N ARG A 145 10.92 7.78 -9.38
CA ARG A 145 10.69 8.89 -10.29
C ARG A 145 10.51 8.34 -11.70
N ARG A 146 9.38 8.62 -12.34
CA ARG A 146 9.23 8.37 -13.78
C ARG A 146 10.15 9.31 -14.56
N GLY A 147 11.31 8.82 -14.97
CA GLY A 147 12.09 9.37 -16.08
C GLY A 147 13.50 9.83 -15.74
N GLY A 148 14.47 9.09 -16.27
CA GLY A 148 15.90 9.44 -16.28
C GLY A 148 16.78 8.55 -17.17
N GLN A 149 16.31 8.02 -18.31
CA GLN A 149 17.19 7.56 -19.40
C GLN A 149 16.43 7.38 -20.72
N GLY A 150 16.95 8.01 -21.79
CA GLY A 150 16.38 7.99 -23.13
C GLY A 150 16.70 6.70 -23.88
N ARG A 151 15.83 5.68 -23.76
CA ARG A 151 15.63 4.70 -24.83
C ARG A 151 14.13 4.62 -25.14
N ARG A 152 13.78 5.19 -26.30
CA ARG A 152 12.43 5.13 -26.87
C ARG A 152 12.14 3.70 -27.32
N ALA A 153 11.42 2.92 -26.53
CA ALA A 153 10.47 1.96 -27.06
C ALA A 153 9.11 2.66 -27.11
N GLY A 154 8.61 2.89 -28.32
CA GLY A 154 7.52 3.82 -28.59
C GLY A 154 6.17 3.37 -28.07
N LEU A 155 5.55 4.22 -27.24
CA LEU A 155 4.10 4.38 -27.16
C LEU A 155 3.84 5.88 -27.03
N ARG A 156 3.27 6.47 -28.10
CA ARG A 156 2.90 7.88 -28.16
C ARG A 156 1.70 8.11 -27.25
N GLY A 157 1.90 8.89 -26.19
CA GLY A 157 0.85 9.53 -25.40
C GLY A 157 1.44 10.76 -24.72
N ARG A 158 1.20 11.95 -25.30
CA ARG A 158 1.69 13.22 -24.77
C ARG A 158 0.87 13.61 -23.53
N SER A 159 1.54 13.90 -22.42
CA SER A 159 1.21 15.05 -21.57
C SER A 159 2.47 15.46 -20.82
N ARG A 160 2.89 16.71 -21.03
CA ARG A 160 3.97 17.38 -20.29
C ARG A 160 3.37 17.89 -18.99
N ALA A 161 4.02 17.60 -17.86
CA ALA A 161 3.96 18.45 -16.68
C ALA A 161 5.34 18.44 -16.01
N THR A 162 5.99 19.60 -16.09
CA THR A 162 7.26 19.95 -15.45
C THR A 162 7.03 20.31 -13.99
N GLY A 163 7.84 19.76 -13.08
CA GLY A 163 7.88 20.17 -11.67
C GLY A 163 8.97 19.41 -10.91
N ARG A 164 9.95 20.14 -10.37
CA ARG A 164 11.19 19.66 -9.72
C ARG A 164 11.06 19.82 -8.19
N GLY A 165 11.70 18.91 -7.42
CA GLY A 165 11.86 18.92 -5.94
C GLY A 165 10.82 18.06 -5.21
N SER A 166 11.08 17.27 -4.15
CA SER A 166 12.23 16.69 -3.42
C SER A 166 11.63 15.54 -2.56
N PRO A 167 12.41 14.61 -1.99
CA PRO A 167 11.93 13.30 -1.57
C PRO A 167 11.35 13.34 -0.16
N GLU A 168 10.18 12.77 0.05
CA GLU A 168 9.74 12.05 1.25
C GLU A 168 8.23 11.81 1.14
N ARG A 169 7.77 10.69 1.70
CA ARG A 169 6.38 10.14 1.73
C ARG A 169 6.05 9.17 0.60
N ARG A 170 6.15 7.88 0.96
CA ARG A 170 5.55 6.76 0.24
C ARG A 170 4.05 6.73 0.55
N CYS A 171 3.23 7.34 -0.30
CA CYS A 171 1.80 7.03 -0.40
C CYS A 171 1.51 6.54 -1.81
N ILE A 172 1.17 5.26 -1.95
CA ILE A 172 0.80 4.64 -3.23
C ILE A 172 -0.73 4.63 -3.32
N ALA A 173 -1.27 5.51 -4.17
CA ALA A 173 -2.62 5.39 -4.70
C ALA A 173 -2.50 5.21 -6.22
N ALA A 174 -2.99 4.09 -6.74
CA ALA A 174 -3.06 3.87 -8.18
C ALA A 174 -4.41 4.36 -8.72
N ALA A 175 -4.32 5.25 -9.72
CA ALA A 175 -5.43 5.75 -10.50
C ALA A 175 -6.20 4.61 -11.20
N CYS A 176 -7.52 4.74 -11.20
CA CYS A 176 -8.48 3.85 -11.84
C CYS A 176 -8.28 3.85 -13.36
N CYS A 177 -7.52 2.88 -13.89
CA CYS A 177 -7.52 2.57 -15.32
C CYS A 177 -8.62 1.52 -15.57
N ARG A 178 -9.63 1.91 -16.36
CA ARG A 178 -10.96 1.30 -16.49
C ARG A 178 -11.01 -0.11 -17.12
N SER A 179 -9.90 -0.84 -17.21
CA SER A 179 -9.88 -2.11 -17.98
C SER A 179 -8.75 -3.10 -17.63
N ALA A 180 -8.02 -2.96 -16.53
CA ALA A 180 -6.97 -3.93 -16.18
C ALA A 180 -7.10 -4.43 -14.72
N GLN A 181 -7.15 -5.74 -14.56
CA GLN A 181 -7.07 -6.44 -13.28
C GLN A 181 -5.70 -6.17 -12.65
N ALA A 182 -5.63 -5.19 -11.74
CA ALA A 182 -4.41 -4.86 -11.01
C ALA A 182 -4.41 -5.49 -9.62
N VAL A 183 -3.31 -6.16 -9.26
CA VAL A 183 -2.99 -6.50 -7.87
C VAL A 183 -2.33 -5.26 -7.28
N VAL A 184 -2.95 -4.67 -6.25
CA VAL A 184 -2.46 -3.48 -5.56
C VAL A 184 -1.97 -3.90 -4.19
N SER A 185 -0.69 -3.69 -3.90
CA SER A 185 -0.14 -3.76 -2.55
C SER A 185 -0.21 -2.37 -1.91
N CYS A 186 -0.83 -2.28 -0.74
CA CYS A 186 -0.83 -1.09 0.10
C CYS A 186 -0.15 -1.45 1.42
N TRP A 187 0.85 -0.66 1.81
CA TRP A 187 1.61 -0.83 3.04
C TRP A 187 1.07 0.18 4.06
N SER A 188 0.58 -0.30 5.20
CA SER A 188 0.38 0.55 6.38
C SER A 188 1.19 -0.03 7.53
N GLU A 189 2.06 0.78 8.11
CA GLU A 189 2.45 0.63 9.50
C GLU A 189 1.26 1.08 10.38
N SER A 190 1.26 0.65 11.64
CA SER A 190 0.17 0.80 12.62
C SER A 190 -0.91 -0.28 12.52
N ILE A 191 -0.76 -1.35 13.33
CA ILE A 191 -1.84 -1.99 14.11
C ILE A 191 -1.21 -2.74 15.30
N ASN A 192 -1.70 -2.40 16.49
CA ASN A 192 -1.41 -3.00 17.78
C ASN A 192 -1.58 -4.54 17.82
N ALA A 193 -0.79 -5.16 18.70
CA ALA A 193 -0.62 -6.59 18.91
C ALA A 193 -1.92 -7.42 18.96
N LEU A 194 -1.98 -8.52 18.19
CA LEU A 194 -2.90 -9.64 18.41
C LEU A 194 -2.13 -10.84 19.00
N ALA A 195 -2.53 -11.30 20.19
CA ALA A 195 -1.99 -12.49 20.81
C ALA A 195 -2.46 -13.77 20.10
N CYS A 196 -1.52 -14.63 19.71
CA CYS A 196 -1.78 -15.91 19.06
C CYS A 196 -1.74 -17.03 20.11
N ARG A 197 -2.86 -17.74 20.34
CA ARG A 197 -2.84 -19.03 21.08
C ARG A 197 -3.05 -20.19 20.11
N ARG A 198 -2.23 -21.24 20.26
CA ARG A 198 -2.32 -22.49 19.50
C ARG A 198 -3.43 -23.37 20.07
N ARG A 199 -4.30 -23.90 19.19
CA ARG A 199 -5.03 -25.15 19.41
C ARG A 199 -5.05 -25.96 18.11
N GLY A 200 -4.63 -27.22 18.18
CA GLY A 200 -4.90 -28.24 17.16
C GLY A 200 -4.41 -27.95 15.74
N GLY A 201 -3.11 -27.67 15.56
CA GLY A 201 -2.46 -27.70 14.25
C GLY A 201 -2.84 -26.59 13.25
N SER A 202 -3.79 -25.71 13.56
CA SER A 202 -4.18 -24.58 12.72
C SER A 202 -4.17 -23.27 13.52
N ARG A 203 -3.57 -22.22 12.95
CA ARG A 203 -3.61 -20.87 13.55
C ARG A 203 -4.88 -20.16 13.09
N VAL A 204 -5.81 -19.93 14.02
CA VAL A 204 -7.03 -19.15 13.77
C VAL A 204 -6.93 -17.85 14.57
N CYS A 205 -6.83 -16.72 13.86
CA CYS A 205 -6.91 -15.39 14.47
C CYS A 205 -8.39 -15.00 14.64
N ARG A 206 -8.88 -14.84 15.88
CA ARG A 206 -10.17 -14.22 16.19
C ARG A 206 -9.95 -12.92 16.95
N ARG A 207 -10.74 -11.89 16.65
CA ARG A 207 -10.83 -10.67 17.47
C ARG A 207 -11.40 -11.03 18.84
N SER A 208 -10.73 -10.63 19.92
CA SER A 208 -11.36 -10.59 21.24
C SER A 208 -12.48 -9.53 21.21
N ARG A 209 -13.62 -9.87 21.79
CA ARG A 209 -14.67 -8.89 22.11
C ARG A 209 -14.19 -7.98 23.22
#